data_AF-B4D632-F1
#
_entry.id   AF-B4D632-F1
#
_cell.length_a   1.000
_cell.length_b   1.000
_cell.length_c   1.000
_cell.angle_alpha   90.00
_cell.angle_beta   90.00
_cell.angle_gamma   90.00
#
_symmetry.space_group_name_H-M   'P 1'
#
loop_
_entity.id
_entity.type
_entity.pdbx_description
1 polymer ?
#
loop_
_entity_poly.entity_id
_entity_poly.type
_entity_poly.pdbx_seq_one_letter_code
_entity_poly.pdbx_strand_id
1 'polypeptide(L)'
;MKTLSFLPALVLAGFLAACATQPDTSHFVSLGSHRGYYIIEPGSPLQKKLGYDQAPVSDTADPLHRGYGNDVIAFRFNRAGRLAAPPAYIVQVKPDPQTARSLASLVQGVSTRDQIERLFPPGNRRFIQPDGGLLVYHDVAVHDALEQLTQPGSAR
;
A
#
# COMPACT_ATOMS: atom_id res chain seq x y z
N MET A 1 -62.18 30.73 -24.08
CA MET A 1 -62.15 31.04 -22.63
C MET A 1 -61.68 29.80 -21.87
N LYS A 2 -60.54 29.93 -21.16
CA LYS A 2 -59.98 29.08 -20.10
C LYS A 2 -59.63 27.61 -20.43
N THR A 3 -58.42 27.40 -20.95
CA THR A 3 -57.64 26.17 -20.75
C THR A 3 -56.75 26.34 -19.52
N LEU A 4 -56.99 25.54 -18.48
CA LEU A 4 -56.18 25.49 -17.26
C LEU A 4 -55.28 24.24 -17.37
N SER A 5 -54.05 24.41 -17.89
CA SER A 5 -53.07 23.32 -17.96
C SER A 5 -52.32 23.23 -16.63
N PHE A 6 -52.53 22.14 -15.90
CA PHE A 6 -51.76 21.77 -14.71
C PHE A 6 -50.39 21.20 -15.13
N LEU A 7 -49.33 21.84 -14.63
CA LEU A 7 -47.97 21.27 -14.55
C LEU A 7 -47.95 20.11 -13.54
N PRO A 8 -47.03 19.15 -13.73
CA PRO A 8 -46.24 18.70 -12.61
C PRO A 8 -44.75 18.94 -12.88
N ALA A 9 -44.13 19.67 -11.96
CA ALA A 9 -42.70 19.87 -11.87
C ALA A 9 -42.01 18.50 -11.68
N LEU A 10 -41.20 18.11 -12.65
CA LEU A 10 -40.33 16.94 -12.54
C LEU A 10 -39.14 17.31 -11.63
N VAL A 11 -39.27 16.99 -10.35
CA VAL A 11 -38.16 17.03 -9.38
C VAL A 11 -37.27 15.82 -9.66
N LEU A 12 -36.18 15.99 -10.41
CA LEU A 12 -35.17 14.96 -10.54
C LEU A 12 -34.14 15.14 -9.43
N ALA A 13 -34.22 14.25 -8.44
CA ALA A 13 -33.37 14.21 -7.26
C ALA A 13 -31.88 14.16 -7.63
N GLY A 14 -31.09 15.06 -7.04
CA GLY A 14 -29.64 15.02 -7.13
C GLY A 14 -29.10 13.76 -6.47
N PHE A 15 -28.40 12.92 -7.24
CA PHE A 15 -27.54 11.88 -6.71
C PHE A 15 -26.36 12.54 -6.00
N LEU A 16 -26.51 12.84 -4.70
CA LEU A 16 -25.37 13.05 -3.81
C LEU A 16 -24.73 11.68 -3.61
N ALA A 17 -23.76 11.34 -4.47
CA ALA A 17 -22.83 10.25 -4.18
C ALA A 17 -22.08 10.63 -2.90
N ALA A 18 -22.53 10.11 -1.76
CA ALA A 18 -21.76 10.15 -0.53
C ALA A 18 -20.47 9.39 -0.82
N CYS A 19 -19.37 10.11 -1.02
CA CYS A 19 -18.04 9.55 -1.05
C CYS A 19 -17.78 9.01 0.36
N ALA A 20 -18.15 7.76 0.60
CA ALA A 20 -17.83 7.08 1.85
C ALA A 20 -16.31 6.92 1.87
N THR A 21 -15.60 7.84 2.52
CA THR A 21 -14.18 7.66 2.77
C THR A 21 -14.04 6.45 3.67
N GLN A 22 -13.47 5.38 3.12
CA GLN A 22 -13.13 4.20 3.89
C GLN A 22 -12.21 4.63 5.06
N PRO A 23 -12.42 4.14 6.28
CA PRO A 23 -11.63 4.57 7.43
C PRO A 23 -10.18 4.15 7.24
N ASP A 24 -9.25 5.10 7.37
CA ASP A 24 -7.80 4.84 7.27
C ASP A 24 -7.37 3.86 8.37
N THR A 25 -6.90 2.68 7.97
CA THR A 25 -6.40 1.65 8.90
C THR A 25 -4.89 1.71 9.12
N SER A 26 -4.21 2.74 8.61
CA SER A 26 -2.77 2.90 8.76
C SER A 26 -2.35 3.03 10.23
N HIS A 27 -1.38 2.24 10.66
CA HIS A 27 -0.92 2.23 12.05
C HIS A 27 0.51 1.73 12.19
N PHE A 28 1.08 1.92 13.38
CA PHE A 28 2.38 1.36 13.76
C PHE A 28 2.19 0.08 14.57
N VAL A 29 2.90 -0.98 14.19
CA VAL A 29 2.99 -2.23 14.93
C VAL A 29 4.24 -2.19 15.80
N SER A 30 4.07 -1.96 17.10
CA SER A 30 5.17 -1.91 18.07
C SER A 30 5.59 -3.31 18.53
N LEU A 31 6.89 -3.59 18.51
CA LEU A 31 7.48 -4.86 18.96
C LEU A 31 8.55 -4.66 20.05
N GLY A 32 8.60 -3.46 20.62
CA GLY A 32 9.57 -3.05 21.64
C GLY A 32 10.43 -1.87 21.19
N SER A 33 11.47 -1.58 21.98
CA SER A 33 12.37 -0.46 21.71
C SER A 33 13.10 -0.66 20.39
N HIS A 34 12.95 0.28 19.46
CA HIS A 34 13.56 0.27 18.12
C HIS A 34 13.10 -0.87 17.19
N ARG A 35 12.02 -1.58 17.55
CA ARG A 35 11.46 -2.70 16.77
C ARG A 35 9.99 -2.45 16.48
N GLY A 36 9.63 -2.65 15.22
CA GLY A 36 8.28 -2.45 14.74
C GLY A 36 8.29 -2.09 13.27
N TYR A 37 7.10 -1.92 12.72
CA TYR A 37 6.91 -1.54 11.32
C TYR A 37 5.59 -0.82 11.16
N TYR A 38 5.47 -0.02 10.11
CA TYR A 38 4.22 0.63 9.75
C TYR A 38 3.42 -0.24 8.78
N ILE A 39 2.11 -0.25 8.96
CA ILE A 39 1.13 -0.68 7.96
C ILE A 39 0.49 0.61 7.45
N ILE A 40 0.53 0.84 6.14
CA ILE A 40 0.14 2.10 5.52
C ILE A 40 -0.80 1.83 4.35
N GLU A 41 -1.97 2.43 4.36
CA GLU A 41 -2.85 2.45 3.19
C GLU A 41 -2.36 3.49 2.17
N PRO A 42 -2.42 3.17 0.86
CA PRO A 42 -2.14 4.12 -0.20
C PRO A 42 -3.01 5.39 -0.08
N GLY A 43 -2.38 6.56 -0.12
CA GLY A 43 -3.03 7.86 0.01
C GLY A 43 -3.32 8.28 1.47
N SER A 44 -3.00 7.47 2.46
CA SER A 44 -3.24 7.81 3.87
C SER A 44 -2.46 9.05 4.32
N PRO A 45 -2.98 9.83 5.29
CA PRO A 45 -2.22 10.90 5.94
C PRO A 45 -0.88 10.43 6.51
N LEU A 46 -0.80 9.17 6.98
CA LEU A 46 0.44 8.59 7.50
C LEU A 46 1.50 8.40 6.42
N GLN A 47 1.11 7.97 5.21
CA GLN A 47 2.02 7.86 4.06
C GLN A 47 2.71 9.19 3.78
N LYS A 48 1.91 10.27 3.71
CA LYS A 48 2.41 11.63 3.46
C LYS A 48 3.30 12.12 4.60
N LYS A 49 2.88 11.91 5.85
CA LYS A 49 3.66 12.30 7.04
C LYS A 49 5.04 11.64 7.07
N LEU A 50 5.16 10.40 6.59
CA LEU A 50 6.42 9.66 6.53
C LEU A 50 7.23 9.92 5.24
N GLY A 51 6.69 10.71 4.31
CA GLY A 51 7.32 11.08 3.05
C GLY A 51 7.42 9.91 2.07
N TYR A 52 6.39 9.07 2.04
CA TYR A 52 6.31 7.89 1.15
C TYR A 52 5.36 8.11 -0.04
N ASP A 53 5.07 9.36 -0.40
CA ASP A 53 4.14 9.72 -1.50
C ASP A 53 4.57 9.17 -2.87
N GLN A 54 5.84 8.81 -3.03
CA GLN A 54 6.40 8.27 -4.28
C GLN A 54 6.42 6.73 -4.32
N ALA A 55 5.77 6.06 -3.37
CA ALA A 55 5.68 4.60 -3.35
C ALA A 55 4.92 4.10 -4.60
N PRO A 56 5.52 3.19 -5.39
CA PRO A 56 4.93 2.72 -6.65
C PRO A 56 3.90 1.61 -6.41
N VAL A 57 2.80 1.90 -5.69
CA VAL A 57 1.71 0.94 -5.46
C VAL A 57 0.78 0.90 -6.69
N SER A 58 0.37 -0.28 -7.13
CA SER A 58 -0.65 -0.48 -8.17
C SER A 58 -1.78 -1.35 -7.66
N ASP A 59 -3.01 -0.89 -7.87
CA ASP A 59 -4.22 -1.54 -7.38
C ASP A 59 -4.54 -2.82 -8.17
N THR A 60 -4.87 -3.90 -7.45
CA THR A 60 -5.39 -5.13 -8.04
C THR A 60 -6.77 -4.96 -8.68
N ALA A 61 -7.57 -4.00 -8.20
CA ALA A 61 -8.87 -3.66 -8.75
C ALA A 61 -8.78 -2.85 -10.06
N ASP A 62 -7.58 -2.41 -10.45
CA ASP A 62 -7.38 -1.76 -11.74
C ASP A 62 -7.66 -2.75 -12.89
N PRO A 63 -8.67 -2.50 -13.75
CA PRO A 63 -9.03 -3.40 -14.84
C PRO A 63 -7.88 -3.63 -15.84
N LEU A 64 -6.93 -2.70 -15.93
CA LEU A 64 -5.77 -2.83 -16.81
C LEU A 64 -4.75 -3.83 -16.28
N HIS A 65 -4.74 -4.08 -14.97
CA HIS A 65 -3.78 -4.96 -14.32
C HIS A 65 -4.29 -6.40 -14.14
N ARG A 66 -5.51 -6.75 -14.57
CA ARG A 66 -6.03 -8.15 -14.57
C ARG A 66 -5.88 -8.86 -13.21
N GLY A 67 -6.24 -8.16 -12.13
CA GLY A 67 -6.09 -8.70 -10.77
C GLY A 67 -4.66 -8.77 -10.25
N TYR A 68 -3.65 -8.29 -11.01
CA TYR A 68 -2.29 -8.09 -10.52
C TYR A 68 -2.15 -6.71 -9.89
N GLY A 69 -1.39 -6.65 -8.81
CA GLY A 69 -1.01 -5.40 -8.18
C GLY A 69 0.31 -5.57 -7.46
N ASN A 70 0.74 -4.52 -6.81
CA ASN A 70 1.92 -4.58 -5.96
C ASN A 70 1.73 -3.74 -4.70
N ASP A 71 1.93 -4.39 -3.57
CA ASP A 71 2.27 -3.73 -2.32
C ASP A 71 3.73 -3.27 -2.38
N VAL A 72 4.11 -2.39 -1.46
CA VAL A 72 5.46 -1.84 -1.41
C VAL A 72 5.99 -1.86 0.01
N ILE A 73 7.20 -2.38 0.20
CA ILE A 73 7.96 -2.17 1.44
C ILE A 73 8.93 -1.00 1.26
N ALA A 74 8.82 0.01 2.11
CA ALA A 74 9.73 1.14 2.16
C ALA A 74 10.78 0.96 3.28
N PHE A 75 12.05 1.11 2.92
CA PHE A 75 13.19 1.11 3.82
C PHE A 75 13.95 2.43 3.73
N ARG A 76 14.04 3.15 4.85
CA ARG A 76 14.84 4.37 4.94
C ARG A 76 16.15 4.07 5.63
N PHE A 77 17.26 4.32 4.95
CA PHE A 77 18.61 4.14 5.45
C PHE A 77 19.28 5.49 5.71
N ASN A 78 20.12 5.56 6.74
CA ASN A 78 21.03 6.67 6.95
C ASN A 78 22.27 6.54 6.04
N ARG A 79 23.16 7.54 6.08
CA ARG A 79 24.42 7.53 5.31
C ARG A 79 25.35 6.36 5.64
N ALA A 80 25.20 5.73 6.81
CA ALA A 80 25.97 4.55 7.21
C ALA A 80 25.34 3.23 6.71
N GLY A 81 24.26 3.28 5.91
CA GLY A 81 23.60 2.09 5.35
C GLY A 81 22.77 1.30 6.36
N ARG A 82 22.42 1.91 7.51
CA ARG A 82 21.56 1.30 8.54
C ARG A 82 20.16 1.90 8.49
N LEU A 83 19.15 1.13 8.88
CA LEU A 83 17.77 1.62 8.97
C LEU A 83 17.70 2.87 9.86
N ALA A 84 17.30 3.99 9.28
CA ALA A 84 17.11 5.25 9.98
C ALA A 84 15.73 5.34 10.66
N ALA A 85 14.75 4.62 10.12
CA ALA A 85 13.38 4.57 10.61
C ALA A 85 12.86 3.12 10.57
N PRO A 86 11.77 2.81 11.30
CA PRO A 86 11.08 1.54 11.12
C PRO A 86 10.65 1.35 9.66
N PRO A 87 10.73 0.13 9.12
CA PRO A 87 10.25 -0.17 7.77
C PRO A 87 8.74 0.08 7.69
N ALA A 88 8.24 0.37 6.49
CA ALA A 88 6.83 0.57 6.25
C ALA A 88 6.33 -0.35 5.14
N TYR A 89 5.21 -1.01 5.39
CA TYR A 89 4.50 -1.81 4.40
C TYR A 89 3.29 -1.02 3.92
N ILE A 90 3.35 -0.58 2.67
CA ILE A 90 2.32 0.20 1.99
C ILE A 90 1.50 -0.79 1.19
N VAL A 91 0.26 -0.96 1.62
CA VAL A 91 -0.43 -2.23 1.45
C VAL A 91 -1.89 -2.04 1.09
N GLN A 92 -2.37 -2.87 0.17
CA GLN A 92 -3.79 -3.03 -0.14
C GLN A 92 -4.43 -4.11 0.72
N VAL A 93 -3.70 -5.20 1.02
CA VAL A 93 -4.16 -6.32 1.86
C VAL A 93 -3.09 -6.71 2.88
N LYS A 94 -3.47 -6.83 4.16
CA LYS A 94 -2.58 -7.17 5.29
C LYS A 94 -1.38 -8.07 4.91
N PRO A 95 -0.14 -7.75 5.36
CA PRO A 95 1.05 -8.53 5.00
C PRO A 95 0.89 -10.00 5.35
N ASP A 96 1.41 -10.86 4.47
CA ASP A 96 1.48 -12.29 4.74
C ASP A 96 2.37 -12.58 5.96
N PRO A 97 2.20 -13.74 6.63
CA PRO A 97 2.94 -14.05 7.85
C PRO A 97 4.47 -14.12 7.69
N GLN A 98 5.00 -14.41 6.50
CA GLN A 98 6.44 -14.41 6.26
C GLN A 98 6.95 -12.98 6.14
N THR A 99 6.29 -12.12 5.36
CA THR A 99 6.63 -10.70 5.25
C THR A 99 6.54 -9.99 6.60
N ALA A 100 5.47 -10.22 7.36
CA ALA A 100 5.32 -9.66 8.70
C ALA A 100 6.46 -10.10 9.66
N ARG A 101 6.87 -11.38 9.59
CA ARG A 101 8.02 -11.88 10.39
C ARG A 101 9.34 -11.26 9.96
N SER A 102 9.59 -11.11 8.65
CA SER A 102 10.78 -10.45 8.14
C SER A 102 10.85 -8.98 8.61
N LEU A 103 9.73 -8.23 8.52
CA LEU A 103 9.63 -6.87 9.05
C LEU A 103 9.88 -6.82 10.56
N ALA A 104 9.29 -7.74 11.32
CA ALA A 104 9.45 -7.84 12.77
C ALA A 104 10.88 -8.16 13.24
N SER A 105 11.70 -8.74 12.37
CA SER A 105 13.10 -9.08 12.66
C SER A 105 14.05 -7.88 12.54
N LEU A 106 13.61 -6.80 11.89
CA LEU A 106 14.42 -5.62 11.65
C LEU A 106 14.48 -4.73 12.89
N VAL A 107 15.64 -4.09 13.08
CA VAL A 107 15.92 -3.20 14.21
C VAL A 107 16.39 -1.86 13.67
N GLN A 108 15.66 -0.79 14.02
CA GLN A 108 16.04 0.58 13.67
C GLN A 108 17.41 0.92 14.26
N GLY A 109 18.26 1.57 13.47
CA GLY A 109 19.63 1.96 13.83
C GLY A 109 20.67 0.84 13.74
N VAL A 110 20.23 -0.41 13.55
CA VAL A 110 21.10 -1.59 13.55
C VAL A 110 21.05 -2.34 12.22
N SER A 111 19.85 -2.69 11.76
CA SER A 111 19.68 -3.49 10.54
C SER A 111 20.24 -2.78 9.31
N THR A 112 20.98 -3.53 8.50
CA THR A 112 21.69 -3.03 7.32
C THR A 112 20.96 -3.38 6.03
N ARG A 113 21.37 -2.74 4.92
CA ARG A 113 20.91 -3.09 3.59
C ARG A 113 21.12 -4.56 3.26
N ASP A 114 22.30 -5.12 3.55
CA ASP A 114 22.61 -6.53 3.28
C ASP A 114 21.68 -7.49 4.05
N GLN A 115 21.26 -7.12 5.26
CA GLN A 115 20.29 -7.91 6.01
C GLN A 115 18.92 -7.90 5.31
N ILE A 116 18.48 -6.76 4.81
CA ILE A 116 17.21 -6.62 4.07
C ILE A 116 17.27 -7.41 2.75
N GLU A 117 18.39 -7.36 2.03
CA GLU A 117 18.56 -8.11 0.78
C GLU A 117 18.54 -9.64 0.99
N ARG A 118 18.86 -10.12 2.20
CA ARG A 118 18.70 -11.54 2.57
C ARG A 118 17.28 -11.92 2.99
N LEU A 119 16.56 -11.00 3.62
CA LEU A 119 15.22 -11.25 4.17
C LEU A 119 14.11 -11.11 3.12
N PHE A 120 14.33 -10.25 2.13
CA PHE A 120 13.38 -9.99 1.06
C PHE A 120 14.04 -10.39 -0.26
N PRO A 121 13.44 -11.34 -1.00
CA PRO A 121 14.03 -11.87 -2.22
C PRO A 121 14.36 -10.76 -3.23
N PRO A 122 15.24 -11.01 -4.20
CA PRO A 122 15.44 -10.07 -5.31
C PRO A 122 14.12 -9.80 -6.02
N GLY A 123 13.82 -8.52 -6.26
CA GLY A 123 12.58 -8.06 -6.88
C GLY A 123 12.76 -6.67 -7.46
N ASN A 124 11.69 -6.12 -8.02
CA ASN A 124 11.70 -4.74 -8.49
C ASN A 124 11.94 -3.80 -7.31
N ARG A 125 12.91 -2.91 -7.48
CA ARG A 125 13.33 -1.96 -6.45
C ARG A 125 13.47 -0.59 -7.05
N ARG A 126 12.95 0.40 -6.35
CA ARG A 126 13.13 1.81 -6.69
C ARG A 126 13.96 2.49 -5.61
N PHE A 127 14.91 3.29 -6.04
CA PHE A 127 15.82 4.02 -5.17
C PHE A 127 15.53 5.52 -5.27
N ILE A 128 15.44 6.18 -4.13
CA ILE A 128 15.36 7.63 -4.01
C ILE A 128 16.47 8.06 -3.06
N GLN A 129 17.23 9.09 -3.43
CA GLN A 129 18.33 9.61 -2.64
C GLN A 129 17.92 10.95 -1.99
N PRO A 130 17.21 10.95 -0.85
CA PRO A 130 16.91 12.17 -0.12
C PRO A 130 18.16 12.69 0.61
N ASP A 131 18.15 13.97 0.96
CA ASP A 131 19.15 14.55 1.83
C ASP A 131 19.20 13.79 3.16
N GLY A 132 20.36 13.20 3.46
CA GLY A 132 20.59 12.47 4.71
C GLY A 132 20.55 10.95 4.62
N GLY A 133 20.25 10.36 3.46
CA GLY A 133 20.30 8.90 3.32
C GLY A 133 19.75 8.35 2.02
N LEU A 134 19.22 7.13 2.09
CA LEU A 134 18.68 6.39 0.95
C LEU A 134 17.28 5.88 1.32
N LEU A 135 16.33 6.05 0.42
CA LEU A 135 15.00 5.44 0.50
C LEU A 135 14.89 4.37 -0.58
N VAL A 136 14.56 3.15 -0.18
CA VAL A 136 14.39 2.01 -1.07
C VAL A 136 12.95 1.54 -0.97
N TYR A 137 12.28 1.45 -2.11
CA TYR A 137 11.01 0.75 -2.24
C TYR A 137 11.27 -0.63 -2.83
N HIS A 138 10.65 -1.64 -2.24
CA HIS A 138 10.71 -3.02 -2.69
C HIS A 138 9.29 -3.48 -3.01
N ASP A 139 9.06 -3.88 -4.25
CA ASP A 139 7.75 -4.35 -4.69
C ASP A 139 7.45 -5.74 -4.12
N VAL A 140 6.23 -5.91 -3.63
CA VAL A 140 5.67 -7.20 -3.21
C VAL A 140 4.49 -7.47 -4.11
N ALA A 141 4.63 -8.46 -5.00
CA ALA A 141 3.57 -8.81 -5.94
C ALA A 141 2.34 -9.32 -5.17
N VAL A 142 1.18 -8.73 -5.45
CA VAL A 142 -0.12 -9.15 -4.93
C VAL A 142 -0.96 -9.59 -6.11
N HIS A 143 -1.70 -10.68 -5.93
CA HIS A 143 -2.63 -11.17 -6.92
C HIS A 143 -3.98 -11.43 -6.27
N ASP A 144 -5.04 -10.93 -6.88
CA ASP A 144 -6.39 -11.21 -6.44
C ASP A 144 -6.78 -12.64 -6.86
N ALA A 145 -7.07 -13.50 -5.88
CA ALA A 145 -7.38 -14.91 -6.10
C ALA A 145 -8.70 -15.13 -6.87
N LEU A 146 -9.54 -14.09 -7.01
CA LEU A 146 -10.81 -14.16 -7.75
C LEU A 146 -10.64 -14.48 -9.25
N GLU A 147 -9.50 -14.16 -9.88
CA GLU A 147 -9.25 -14.56 -11.27
C GLU A 147 -8.98 -16.07 -11.42
N GLN A 148 -8.49 -16.77 -10.39
CA GLN A 148 -8.23 -18.22 -10.46
C GLN A 148 -9.51 -19.05 -10.56
N LEU A 149 -10.61 -18.58 -9.96
CA LEU A 149 -11.90 -19.28 -10.01
C LEU A 149 -12.64 -19.06 -11.34
N THR A 150 -12.16 -18.15 -12.19
CA THR A 150 -12.83 -17.74 -13.42
C THR A 150 -12.12 -18.21 -14.69
N GLN A 151 -11.04 -19.00 -14.58
CA GLN A 151 -10.49 -19.72 -15.75
C GLN A 151 -11.25 -21.04 -15.96
N PRO A 152 -12.10 -21.17 -17.00
CA PRO A 152 -12.63 -22.46 -17.37
C PRO A 152 -11.54 -23.23 -18.11
N GLY A 153 -10.88 -24.15 -17.40
CA GLY A 153 -10.08 -25.19 -18.04
C GLY A 153 -8.66 -25.35 -17.50
N SER A 154 -8.53 -26.01 -16.35
CA SER A 154 -7.41 -26.95 -16.17
C SER A 154 -7.83 -28.08 -15.24
N ALA A 155 -8.75 -28.91 -15.73
CA ALA A 155 -8.77 -30.31 -15.36
C ALA A 155 -7.85 -31.03 -16.35
N ARG A 156 -6.75 -31.60 -15.86
CA ARG A 156 -6.11 -32.76 -16.49
C ARG A 156 -6.49 -33.98 -15.70
#